data_AF-A0AAQ0QIL4-F1
#
_entry.id   AF-A0AAQ0QIL4-F1
#
_cell.length_a   1.000
_cell.length_b   1.000
_cell.length_c   1.000
_cell.angle_alpha   90.00
_cell.angle_beta   90.00
_cell.angle_gamma   90.00
#
_symmetry.space_group_name_H-M   'P 1'
#
loop_
_entity.id
_entity.type
_entity.pdbx_description
1 polymer ?
#
loop_
_entity_poly.entity_id
_entity_poly.type
_entity_poly.pdbx_seq_one_letter_code
_entity_poly.pdbx_strand_id
1 'polypeptide(L)' 'MSCACEHKKMASEYERMHRLAKMTAKLHEKTVVLYKNVDGTYGFTTEVETDKTIVEYISPY' A
#
# COMPACT_ATOMS: atom_id res chain seq x y z
N MET A 1 -16.67 22.94 2.50
CA MET A 1 -15.56 22.42 3.34
C MET A 1 -15.50 20.88 3.27
N SER A 2 -15.18 20.27 2.11
CA SER A 2 -15.15 18.79 1.97
C SER A 2 -13.77 18.20 1.69
N CYS A 3 -12.83 18.94 1.09
CA CYS A 3 -11.53 18.37 0.71
C CYS A 3 -10.67 17.90 1.90
N ALA A 4 -10.71 18.57 3.05
CA ALA A 4 -9.85 18.21 4.18
C ALA A 4 -10.17 16.83 4.79
N CYS A 5 -11.43 16.40 4.79
CA CYS A 5 -11.82 15.08 5.30
C CYS A 5 -11.41 13.94 4.36
N GLU A 6 -11.53 14.15 3.06
CA GLU A 6 -11.16 13.13 2.06
C GLU A 6 -9.65 12.88 2.05
N HIS A 7 -8.85 13.94 2.16
CA HIS A 7 -7.38 13.81 2.24
C HIS A 7 -6.94 13.07 3.51
N LYS A 8 -7.57 13.36 4.66
CA LYS A 8 -7.33 12.62 5.91
C LYS A 8 -7.71 11.14 5.79
N LYS A 9 -8.84 10.85 5.16
CA LYS A 9 -9.28 9.48 4.92
C LYS A 9 -8.30 8.72 4.01
N MET A 10 -7.85 9.34 2.93
CA MET A 10 -6.86 8.73 2.03
C MET A 10 -5.49 8.51 2.70
N ALA A 11 -5.01 9.47 3.49
CA ALA A 11 -3.78 9.31 4.27
C ALA A 11 -3.89 8.16 5.29
N SER A 12 -5.05 8.06 5.96
CA SER A 12 -5.33 6.97 6.90
C SER A 12 -5.39 5.59 6.23
N GLU A 13 -5.98 5.50 5.04
CA GLU A 13 -6.01 4.25 4.26
C GLU A 13 -4.61 3.85 3.78
N TYR A 14 -3.79 4.81 3.31
CA TYR A 14 -2.40 4.57 2.93
C TYR A 14 -1.60 3.98 4.10
N GLU A 15 -1.63 4.64 5.26
CA GLU A 15 -0.91 4.18 6.45
C GLU A 15 -1.38 2.78 6.89
N ARG A 16 -2.69 2.50 6.82
CA ARG A 16 -3.24 1.18 7.15
C ARG A 16 -2.66 0.12 6.23
N MET A 17 -2.67 0.35 4.91
CA MET A 17 -2.18 -0.61 3.93
C MET A 17 -0.67 -0.81 4.04
N HIS A 18 0.09 0.26 4.25
CA HIS A 18 1.53 0.17 4.45
C HIS A 18 1.90 -0.63 5.71
N ARG A 19 1.17 -0.48 6.82
CA ARG A 19 1.38 -1.31 8.03
C ARG A 19 1.10 -2.78 7.77
N LEU A 20 0.00 -3.10 7.09
CA LEU A 20 -0.34 -4.47 6.73
C LEU A 20 0.72 -5.08 5.81
N ALA A 21 1.13 -4.36 4.78
CA ALA A 21 2.17 -4.80 3.85
C ALA A 21 3.50 -5.07 4.56
N LYS A 22 3.91 -4.26 5.53
CA LYS A 22 5.09 -4.53 6.39
C LYS A 22 4.95 -5.81 7.20
N MET A 23 3.78 -6.05 7.81
CA MET A 23 3.54 -7.27 8.56
C MET A 23 3.55 -8.50 7.63
N THR A 24 2.93 -8.40 6.46
CA THR A 24 2.92 -9.45 5.44
C THR A 24 4.33 -9.74 4.93
N ALA A 25 5.14 -8.71 4.67
CA ALA A 25 6.53 -8.86 4.24
C ALA A 25 7.33 -9.66 5.28
N LYS A 26 7.21 -9.29 6.56
CA LYS A 26 7.85 -10.02 7.67
C LYS A 26 7.33 -11.45 7.82
N LEU A 27 6.01 -11.65 7.74
CA LEU A 27 5.38 -12.96 7.93
C LEU A 27 5.77 -13.97 6.85
N HIS A 28 5.90 -13.50 5.61
CA HIS A 28 6.23 -14.36 4.46
C HIS A 28 7.70 -14.33 4.07
N GLU A 29 8.53 -13.54 4.76
CA GLU A 29 9.94 -13.30 4.44
C GLU A 29 10.15 -12.94 2.95
N LYS A 30 9.23 -12.15 2.40
CA LYS A 30 9.20 -11.77 0.98
C LYS A 30 8.99 -10.28 0.83
N THR A 31 9.57 -9.71 -0.22
CA THR A 31 9.30 -8.34 -0.61
C THR A 31 7.84 -8.20 -1.03
N VAL A 32 7.16 -7.19 -0.50
CA VAL A 32 5.77 -6.86 -0.81
C VAL A 32 5.75 -5.55 -1.57
N VAL A 33 4.99 -5.50 -2.67
CA VAL A 33 4.78 -4.30 -3.46
C VAL A 33 3.51 -3.61 -2.97
N LEU A 34 3.64 -2.37 -2.49
CA LEU A 34 2.52 -1.47 -2.25
C LEU A 34 2.22 -0.72 -3.54
N TYR A 35 0.96 -0.76 -4.00
CA TYR A 35 0.53 -0.11 -5.23
C TYR A 35 -0.70 0.76 -4.99
N LYS A 36 -0.96 1.65 -5.94
CA LYS A 36 -2.14 2.50 -5.99
C LYS A 36 -3.01 2.09 -7.17
N ASN A 37 -4.30 1.89 -6.91
CA ASN A 37 -5.30 1.63 -7.94
C ASN A 37 -5.73 2.95 -8.60
N VAL A 38 -6.35 2.85 -9.78
CA VAL A 38 -6.85 4.01 -10.55
C VAL A 38 -7.95 4.78 -9.80
N ASP A 39 -8.71 4.09 -8.95
CA ASP A 39 -9.75 4.66 -8.08
C ASP A 39 -9.20 5.47 -6.88
N GLY A 40 -7.88 5.51 -6.71
CA GLY A 40 -7.21 6.22 -5.61
C GLY A 40 -7.01 5.40 -4.33
N THR A 41 -7.48 4.16 -4.29
CA THR A 41 -7.26 3.24 -3.16
C THR A 41 -5.86 2.60 -3.21
N TYR A 42 -5.43 2.06 -2.07
CA TYR A 42 -4.15 1.38 -1.93
C TYR A 42 -4.35 -0.11 -1.70
N GLY A 43 -3.44 -0.91 -2.24
CA GLY A 43 -3.38 -2.35 -2.02
C GLY A 43 -1.93 -2.83 -2.04
N PHE A 44 -1.72 -4.07 -1.63
CA PHE A 44 -0.39 -4.68 -1.64
C PHE A 44 -0.42 -6.09 -2.22
N THR A 45 0.69 -6.53 -2.80
CA THR A 45 0.87 -7.87 -3.36
C THR A 45 2.30 -8.37 -3.10
N THR A 46 2.48 -9.68 -3.04
CA THR A 46 3.81 -10.32 -2.99
C THR A 46 4.40 -10.57 -4.38
N GLU A 47 3.62 -10.32 -5.43
CA GLU A 47 4.04 -10.49 -6.83
C GLU A 47 4.78 -9.24 -7.32
N VAL A 48 5.94 -9.46 -7.94
CA VAL A 48 6.81 -8.36 -8.43
C VAL A 48 6.33 -7.85 -9.80
N GLU A 49 5.61 -8.68 -10.54
CA GLU A 49 5.01 -8.32 -11.83
C GLU A 49 3.58 -7.84 -11.59
N THR A 50 3.35 -6.54 -11.73
CA THR A 50 2.03 -5.94 -11.56
C THR A 50 1.94 -4.71 -12.45
N ASP A 51 0.89 -4.64 -13.27
CA ASP A 51 0.60 -3.52 -14.18
C ASP A 51 0.06 -2.27 -13.45
N LYS A 52 -0.06 -2.34 -12.13
CA LYS A 52 -0.57 -1.25 -11.29
C LYS A 52 0.55 -0.27 -10.96
N THR A 53 0.16 0.97 -10.66
CA THR A 53 1.10 2.01 -10.26
C THR A 53 1.76 1.65 -8.93
N ILE A 54 3.03 1.26 -8.99
CA ILE A 54 3.82 0.93 -7.80
C ILE A 54 4.10 2.19 -7.01
N VAL A 55 3.85 2.14 -5.71
CA VAL A 55 4.10 3.22 -4.76
C VAL A 55 5.39 2.97 -4.00
N GLU A 56 5.56 1.76 -3.46
CA GLU A 56 6.71 1.42 -2.62
C GLU A 56 6.99 -0.09 -2.64
N TYR A 57 8.27 -0.48 -2.56
CA TYR A 57 8.68 -1.85 -2.31
C TYR A 57 9.04 -2.01 -0.83
N ILE A 58 8.34 -2.92 -0.16
CA ILE A 58 8.48 -3.16 1.27
C ILE A 58 9.29 -4.42 1.49
N SER A 59 10.50 -4.20 1.99
CA SER A 59 11.45 -5.22 2.44
C SER A 59 10.92 -5.93 3.70
N PRO A 60 11.21 -7.24 3.86
CA PRO A 60 10.95 -7.96 5.11
C PRO A 60 11.87 -7.53 6.27
N TYR A 61 12.99 -6.87 5.98
CA TYR A 61 13.99 -6.40 6.95
C TYR A 61 13.94 -4.89 7.14
#